data_AF-A0A4V2DP57-F1
#
_entry.id   AF-A0A4V2DP57-F1
#
_cell.length_a   1.000
_cell.length_b   1.000
_cell.length_c   1.000
_cell.angle_alpha   90.00
_cell.angle_beta   90.00
_cell.angle_gamma   90.00
#
_symmetry.space_group_name_H-M   'P 1'
#
loop_
_entity.id
_entity.type
_entity.pdbx_description
1 polymer ?
#
loop_
_entity_poly.entity_id
_entity_poly.type
_entity_poly.pdbx_seq_one_letter_code
_entity_poly.pdbx_strand_id
1 'polypeptide(L)'
;MFNKYKMDLQVKAPNNFSDSYTLNEVIALFYQKNGFGPIAGDREPLTVGVYTGCLIVPMPNIGVRHKYLKYHDMHHILTGYTVGRIGEGEVSAWELGTGSMFRHPILGVMNLIALSTGFFLKPKRIVHAYGRGLMSSNTYDLKTRQWIDANGDAPFSQLKQKKLENKKSVFMPWLRWGEFAFYLSAAMLIHAIVVIPALILRIISYLLAGEPFIEIIKPAKRSDLY
;
A
#
# COMPACT_ATOMS: atom_id res chain seq x y z
N MET A 1 -22.91 -23.47 -16.23
CA MET A 1 -21.50 -23.89 -16.05
C MET A 1 -20.72 -22.76 -15.37
N PHE A 2 -20.74 -22.67 -14.05
CA PHE A 2 -20.02 -21.63 -13.28
C PHE A 2 -19.05 -22.32 -12.32
N ASN A 3 -17.93 -22.84 -12.83
CA ASN A 3 -16.87 -23.36 -11.96
C ASN A 3 -15.51 -23.55 -12.68
N LYS A 4 -14.95 -22.48 -13.29
CA LYS A 4 -13.59 -22.55 -13.88
C LYS A 4 -12.57 -21.56 -13.32
N TYR A 5 -12.94 -20.71 -12.36
CA TYR A 5 -12.01 -19.76 -11.73
C TYR A 5 -12.11 -19.81 -10.21
N LYS A 6 -11.84 -20.98 -9.63
CA LYS A 6 -11.17 -20.99 -8.31
C LYS A 6 -9.72 -20.63 -8.58
N MET A 7 -9.45 -19.35 -8.87
CA MET A 7 -8.10 -18.82 -8.80
C MET A 7 -7.68 -18.97 -7.35
N ASP A 8 -6.69 -19.81 -7.10
CA ASP A 8 -6.08 -19.96 -5.79
C ASP A 8 -5.30 -18.66 -5.51
N LEU A 9 -6.05 -17.62 -5.13
CA LEU A 9 -5.56 -16.26 -4.96
C LEU A 9 -4.55 -16.26 -3.81
N GLN A 10 -3.26 -16.35 -4.15
CA GLN A 10 -2.15 -16.27 -3.20
C GLN A 10 -1.91 -14.83 -2.71
N VAL A 11 -2.97 -14.04 -2.48
CA VAL A 11 -2.92 -12.62 -2.05
C VAL A 11 -2.10 -12.45 -0.77
N LYS A 12 -2.02 -13.51 0.06
CA LYS A 12 -1.26 -13.53 1.32
C LYS A 12 0.22 -13.88 1.16
N ALA A 13 0.62 -14.46 0.02
CA ALA A 13 2.01 -14.81 -0.23
C ALA A 13 2.81 -13.58 -0.67
N PRO A 14 4.09 -13.44 -0.28
CA PRO A 14 4.96 -12.36 -0.74
C PRO A 14 5.00 -12.23 -2.27
N ASN A 15 5.13 -11.00 -2.76
CA ASN A 15 5.20 -10.66 -4.18
C ASN A 15 6.60 -10.91 -4.75
N ASN A 16 6.98 -12.17 -4.84
CA ASN A 16 8.27 -12.58 -5.39
C ASN A 16 8.12 -12.98 -6.85
N PHE A 17 8.71 -12.21 -7.76
CA PHE A 17 8.73 -12.47 -9.19
C PHE A 17 10.16 -12.71 -9.67
N SER A 18 10.32 -13.41 -10.80
CA SER A 18 11.64 -13.65 -11.38
C SER A 18 12.30 -12.34 -11.81
N ASP A 19 13.60 -12.22 -11.52
CA ASP A 19 14.43 -11.09 -11.92
C ASP A 19 14.63 -11.00 -13.47
N SER A 20 14.31 -12.08 -14.19
CA SER A 20 14.34 -12.19 -15.64
C SER A 20 13.09 -11.70 -16.35
N TYR A 21 11.95 -11.58 -15.64
CA TYR A 21 10.72 -11.09 -16.25
C TYR A 21 10.84 -9.62 -16.63
N THR A 22 10.11 -9.21 -17.66
CA THR A 22 10.01 -7.81 -18.05
C THR A 22 9.13 -7.02 -17.06
N LEU A 23 9.24 -5.69 -17.06
CA LEU A 23 8.37 -4.85 -16.20
C LEU A 23 6.89 -5.05 -16.51
N ASN A 24 6.53 -5.18 -17.78
CA ASN A 24 5.16 -5.44 -18.21
C ASN A 24 4.66 -6.80 -17.71
N GLU A 25 5.47 -7.84 -17.84
CA GLU A 25 5.14 -9.19 -17.34
C GLU A 25 4.92 -9.19 -15.83
N VAL A 26 5.82 -8.55 -15.07
CA VAL A 26 5.72 -8.54 -13.61
C VAL A 26 4.48 -7.78 -13.12
N ILE A 27 4.13 -6.65 -13.74
CA ILE A 27 2.88 -5.93 -13.43
C ILE A 27 1.66 -6.80 -13.74
N ALA A 28 1.63 -7.44 -14.91
CA ALA A 28 0.52 -8.31 -15.30
C ALA A 28 0.34 -9.48 -14.34
N LEU A 29 1.45 -10.15 -13.97
CA LEU A 29 1.45 -11.25 -12.99
C LEU A 29 1.03 -10.77 -11.61
N PHE A 30 1.43 -9.56 -11.21
CA PHE A 30 1.01 -8.95 -9.95
C PHE A 30 -0.50 -8.70 -9.90
N TYR A 31 -1.09 -8.14 -10.97
CA TYR A 31 -2.53 -7.92 -11.05
C TYR A 31 -3.31 -9.22 -11.08
N GLN A 32 -2.86 -10.19 -11.89
CA GLN A 32 -3.45 -11.53 -11.91
C GLN A 32 -3.41 -12.19 -10.53
N LYS A 33 -2.25 -12.19 -9.86
CA LYS A 33 -2.07 -12.81 -8.55
C LYS A 33 -2.99 -12.21 -7.48
N ASN A 34 -3.18 -10.90 -7.50
CA ASN A 34 -3.95 -10.19 -6.49
C ASN A 34 -5.44 -10.02 -6.85
N GLY A 35 -5.88 -10.58 -7.99
CA GLY A 35 -7.27 -10.50 -8.44
C GLY A 35 -7.67 -9.09 -8.89
N PHE A 36 -6.71 -8.28 -9.34
CA PHE A 36 -6.99 -6.94 -9.84
C PHE A 36 -7.50 -7.10 -11.28
N GLY A 37 -8.79 -6.90 -11.50
CA GLY A 37 -9.37 -6.86 -12.84
C GLY A 37 -8.89 -5.63 -13.63
N PRO A 38 -9.02 -5.63 -14.97
CA PRO A 38 -8.92 -4.38 -15.72
C PRO A 38 -9.93 -3.38 -15.13
N ILE A 39 -9.56 -2.09 -15.05
CA ILE A 39 -10.46 -1.04 -14.54
C ILE A 39 -11.73 -1.07 -15.40
N ALA A 40 -12.81 -1.64 -14.88
CA ALA A 40 -14.06 -1.84 -15.59
C ALA A 40 -15.02 -0.70 -15.21
N GLY A 41 -15.26 0.20 -16.16
CA GLY A 41 -16.34 1.19 -16.07
C GLY A 41 -15.97 2.57 -16.60
N ASP A 42 -16.90 3.17 -17.34
CA ASP A 42 -16.78 4.52 -17.91
C ASP A 42 -17.01 5.64 -16.89
N ARG A 43 -17.21 5.30 -15.60
CA ARG A 43 -17.46 6.26 -14.51
C ARG A 43 -16.69 5.87 -13.26
N GLU A 44 -15.77 6.76 -12.89
CA GLU A 44 -14.99 6.66 -11.67
C GLU A 44 -15.86 6.95 -10.44
N PRO A 45 -15.81 6.11 -9.39
CA PRO A 45 -16.50 6.39 -8.15
C PRO A 45 -15.88 7.64 -7.47
N LEU A 46 -16.71 8.45 -6.81
CA LEU A 46 -16.25 9.65 -6.08
C LEU A 46 -15.34 9.31 -4.89
N THR A 47 -15.39 8.06 -4.40
CA THR A 47 -14.58 7.56 -3.29
C THR A 47 -14.02 6.18 -3.55
N VAL A 48 -12.89 5.86 -2.92
CA VAL A 48 -12.25 4.54 -2.93
C VAL A 48 -12.15 4.01 -1.50
N GLY A 49 -12.41 2.71 -1.31
CA GLY A 49 -12.27 2.07 -0.01
C GLY A 49 -10.81 1.91 0.38
N VAL A 50 -10.39 2.58 1.46
CA VAL A 50 -9.03 2.47 2.00
C VAL A 50 -9.07 1.77 3.35
N TYR A 51 -8.13 0.85 3.59
CA TYR A 51 -8.00 0.24 4.91
C TYR A 51 -7.45 1.25 5.91
N THR A 52 -8.28 1.61 6.89
CA THR A 52 -7.93 2.46 8.03
C THR A 52 -8.21 1.64 9.29
N GLY A 53 -7.17 0.96 9.80
CA GLY A 53 -7.26 0.00 10.89
C GLY A 53 -7.95 -1.31 10.49
N CYS A 54 -9.08 -1.60 11.14
CA CYS A 54 -9.95 -2.73 10.81
C CYS A 54 -11.15 -2.34 9.94
N LEU A 55 -11.26 -1.06 9.59
CA LEU A 55 -12.37 -0.50 8.80
C LEU A 55 -11.92 -0.19 7.38
N ILE A 56 -12.85 -0.30 6.44
CA ILE A 56 -12.72 0.27 5.11
C ILE A 56 -13.40 1.63 5.17
N VAL A 57 -12.61 2.70 5.06
CA VAL A 57 -13.12 4.08 5.07
C VAL A 57 -13.17 4.58 3.62
N PRO A 58 -14.31 5.08 3.12
CA PRO A 58 -14.38 5.69 1.80
C PRO A 58 -13.58 7.00 1.81
N MET A 59 -12.50 7.04 1.05
CA MET A 59 -11.68 8.24 0.87
C MET A 59 -11.96 8.88 -0.48
N PRO A 60 -11.87 10.22 -0.61
CA PRO A 60 -12.06 10.90 -1.89
C PRO A 60 -11.17 10.28 -2.98
N ASN A 61 -11.75 9.99 -4.14
CA ASN A 61 -11.01 9.48 -5.28
C ASN A 61 -10.22 10.64 -5.92
N ILE A 62 -9.07 10.94 -5.34
CA ILE A 62 -8.19 12.02 -5.81
C ILE A 62 -7.48 11.59 -7.09
N GLY A 63 -7.54 12.39 -8.17
CA GLY A 63 -6.89 12.06 -9.45
C GLY A 63 -5.37 11.86 -9.38
N VAL A 64 -4.74 12.37 -8.30
CA VAL A 64 -3.34 12.07 -7.94
C VAL A 64 -3.14 10.57 -7.71
N ARG A 65 -4.09 9.87 -7.09
CA ARG A 65 -4.01 8.42 -6.85
C ARG A 65 -3.88 7.66 -8.17
N HIS A 66 -4.73 7.92 -9.17
CA HIS A 66 -4.64 7.25 -10.47
C HIS A 66 -3.29 7.44 -11.14
N LYS A 67 -2.78 8.68 -11.12
CA LYS A 67 -1.47 8.98 -11.68
C LYS A 67 -0.34 8.19 -11.02
N TYR A 68 -0.43 7.91 -9.72
CA TYR A 68 0.62 7.26 -8.96
C TYR A 68 0.39 5.77 -8.68
N LEU A 69 -0.80 5.23 -9.00
CA LEU A 69 -1.23 3.88 -8.63
C LEU A 69 -0.31 2.80 -9.20
N LYS A 70 -0.03 2.83 -10.51
CA LYS A 70 0.92 1.90 -11.16
C LYS A 70 2.28 1.88 -10.48
N TYR A 71 2.76 3.04 -10.04
CA TYR A 71 4.09 3.19 -9.43
C TYR A 71 4.09 2.78 -7.95
N HIS A 72 2.96 2.97 -7.25
CA HIS A 72 2.73 2.41 -5.93
C HIS A 72 2.68 0.86 -5.98
N ASP A 73 1.95 0.28 -6.93
CA ASP A 73 1.93 -1.17 -7.16
C ASP A 73 3.34 -1.71 -7.46
N MET A 74 4.15 -0.94 -8.19
CA MET A 74 5.56 -1.27 -8.41
C MET A 74 6.37 -1.33 -7.11
N HIS A 75 5.99 -0.59 -6.06
CA HIS A 75 6.64 -0.72 -4.75
C HIS A 75 6.29 -2.06 -4.07
N HIS A 76 5.06 -2.56 -4.20
CA HIS A 76 4.71 -3.92 -3.75
C HIS A 76 5.54 -4.97 -4.46
N ILE A 77 5.72 -4.82 -5.77
CA ILE A 77 6.53 -5.71 -6.61
C ILE A 77 8.02 -5.65 -6.20
N LEU A 78 8.59 -4.46 -6.07
CA LEU A 78 10.00 -4.27 -5.71
C LEU A 78 10.32 -4.83 -4.32
N THR A 79 9.44 -4.58 -3.36
CA THR A 79 9.68 -4.95 -1.96
C THR A 79 9.27 -6.39 -1.64
N GLY A 80 8.38 -6.98 -2.44
CA GLY A 80 7.74 -8.25 -2.13
C GLY A 80 6.61 -8.17 -1.10
N TYR A 81 6.26 -6.96 -0.62
CA TYR A 81 5.18 -6.77 0.35
C TYR A 81 3.80 -6.99 -0.29
N THR A 82 2.90 -7.64 0.44
CA THR A 82 1.55 -8.00 -0.03
C THR A 82 0.60 -6.80 -0.11
N VAL A 83 -0.53 -6.91 -0.82
CA VAL A 83 -1.59 -5.86 -0.89
C VAL A 83 -2.60 -5.91 0.26
N GLY A 84 -2.33 -6.73 1.28
CA GLY A 84 -3.13 -6.82 2.49
C GLY A 84 -2.75 -5.74 3.51
N ARG A 85 -3.59 -5.52 4.52
CA ARG A 85 -3.41 -4.48 5.57
C ARG A 85 -2.00 -4.34 6.13
N ILE A 86 -1.30 -5.45 6.38
CA ILE A 86 0.08 -5.43 6.89
C ILE A 86 1.05 -4.97 5.80
N GLY A 87 0.92 -5.50 4.58
CA GLY A 87 1.82 -5.17 3.49
C GLY A 87 1.62 -3.77 2.93
N GLU A 88 0.39 -3.23 2.96
CA GLU A 88 0.12 -1.80 2.75
C GLU A 88 0.89 -0.94 3.77
N GLY A 89 0.85 -1.32 5.05
CA GLY A 89 1.64 -0.65 6.09
C GLY A 89 3.16 -0.77 5.88
N GLU A 90 3.65 -1.92 5.40
CA GLU A 90 5.06 -2.10 5.05
C GLU A 90 5.48 -1.23 3.86
N VAL A 91 4.67 -1.16 2.80
CA VAL A 91 4.92 -0.27 1.65
C VAL A 91 4.88 1.19 2.10
N SER A 92 3.90 1.60 2.91
CA SER A 92 3.84 2.96 3.44
C SER A 92 5.06 3.34 4.28
N ALA A 93 5.52 2.44 5.16
CA ALA A 93 6.74 2.65 5.92
C ALA A 93 7.98 2.75 5.02
N TRP A 94 8.09 1.85 4.04
CA TRP A 94 9.18 1.87 3.07
C TRP A 94 9.17 3.17 2.25
N GLU A 95 8.02 3.59 1.73
CA GLU A 95 7.87 4.83 0.95
C GLU A 95 8.28 6.06 1.76
N LEU A 96 7.83 6.18 3.02
CA LEU A 96 8.26 7.24 3.93
C LEU A 96 9.79 7.17 4.17
N GLY A 97 10.33 5.96 4.31
CA GLY A 97 11.78 5.72 4.39
C GLY A 97 12.56 6.21 3.16
N THR A 98 11.98 6.17 1.96
CA THR A 98 12.58 6.73 0.74
C THR A 98 12.52 8.27 0.68
N GLY A 99 11.80 8.91 1.62
CA GLY A 99 11.55 10.35 1.66
C GLY A 99 10.34 10.80 0.84
N SER A 100 9.33 9.94 0.63
CA SER A 100 8.16 10.27 -0.19
C SER A 100 7.38 11.47 0.33
N MET A 101 7.31 11.68 1.66
CA MET A 101 6.61 12.81 2.29
C MET A 101 7.12 14.17 1.77
N PHE A 102 8.43 14.36 1.63
CA PHE A 102 8.98 15.65 1.22
C PHE A 102 8.85 15.90 -0.28
N ARG A 103 8.87 14.85 -1.10
CA ARG A 103 8.77 14.96 -2.56
C ARG A 103 7.32 14.95 -3.06
N HIS A 104 6.45 14.24 -2.34
CA HIS A 104 5.05 14.02 -2.67
C HIS A 104 4.19 14.03 -1.39
N PRO A 105 3.95 15.22 -0.77
CA PRO A 105 3.28 15.31 0.53
C PRO A 105 1.91 14.63 0.59
N ILE A 106 1.13 14.71 -0.49
CA ILE A 106 -0.19 14.05 -0.56
C ILE A 106 -0.05 12.53 -0.40
N LEU A 107 0.89 11.91 -1.13
CA LEU A 107 1.14 10.46 -1.02
C LEU A 107 1.75 10.11 0.35
N GLY A 108 2.60 10.99 0.90
CA GLY A 108 3.13 10.86 2.24
C GLY A 108 2.04 10.85 3.32
N VAL A 109 1.05 11.72 3.24
CA VAL A 109 -0.10 11.75 4.16
C VAL A 109 -0.94 10.49 4.04
N MET A 110 -1.21 10.01 2.81
CA MET A 110 -1.92 8.74 2.59
C MET A 110 -1.18 7.57 3.26
N ASN A 111 0.15 7.56 3.20
CA ASN A 111 0.96 6.53 3.86
C ASN A 111 0.80 6.52 5.38
N LEU A 112 0.54 7.65 6.04
CA LEU A 112 0.35 7.67 7.50
C LEU A 112 -0.86 6.83 7.93
N ILE A 113 -1.90 6.75 7.10
CA ILE A 113 -3.10 5.98 7.39
C ILE A 113 -2.80 4.48 7.41
N ALA A 114 -2.19 3.96 6.35
CA ALA A 114 -1.80 2.56 6.24
C ALA A 114 -0.66 2.20 7.23
N LEU A 115 0.26 3.14 7.51
CA LEU A 115 1.32 2.98 8.50
C LEU A 115 0.76 2.67 9.89
N SER A 116 -0.23 3.42 10.36
CA SER A 116 -0.85 3.19 11.68
C SER A 116 -1.40 1.78 11.83
N THR A 117 -2.09 1.30 10.79
CA THR A 117 -2.69 -0.02 10.72
C THR A 117 -1.64 -1.13 10.75
N GLY A 118 -0.61 -1.00 9.91
CA GLY A 118 0.48 -1.95 9.85
C GLY A 118 1.26 -2.00 11.17
N PHE A 119 1.51 -0.85 11.79
CA PHE A 119 2.32 -0.76 13.00
C PHE A 119 1.64 -1.41 14.19
N PHE A 120 0.32 -1.22 14.35
CA PHE A 120 -0.45 -1.89 15.39
C PHE A 120 -0.44 -3.42 15.23
N LEU A 121 -0.52 -3.92 13.98
CA LEU A 121 -0.61 -5.35 13.72
C LEU A 121 0.76 -6.07 13.75
N LYS A 122 1.81 -5.45 13.21
CA LYS A 122 3.15 -6.05 13.05
C LYS A 122 4.27 -5.00 13.15
N PRO A 123 4.52 -4.42 14.34
CA PRO A 123 5.44 -3.28 14.50
C PRO A 123 6.86 -3.57 14.02
N LYS A 124 7.41 -4.76 14.33
CA LYS A 124 8.75 -5.18 13.88
C LYS A 124 8.89 -5.16 12.36
N ARG A 125 7.86 -5.58 11.63
CA ARG A 125 7.86 -5.59 10.15
C ARG A 125 7.85 -4.18 9.59
N ILE A 126 7.10 -3.27 10.21
CA ILE A 126 7.02 -1.86 9.80
C ILE A 126 8.34 -1.13 10.03
N VAL A 127 8.97 -1.31 11.20
CA VAL A 127 10.30 -0.75 11.50
C VAL A 127 11.33 -1.25 10.49
N HIS A 128 11.32 -2.55 10.19
CA HIS A 128 12.19 -3.15 9.18
C HIS A 128 11.93 -2.56 7.79
N ALA A 129 10.67 -2.41 7.39
CA ALA A 129 10.30 -1.84 6.10
C ALA A 129 10.73 -0.37 5.96
N TYR A 130 10.61 0.44 7.02
CA TYR A 130 11.14 1.80 7.05
C TYR A 130 12.67 1.80 6.85
N GLY A 131 13.39 0.98 7.61
CA GLY A 131 14.85 0.85 7.49
C GLY A 131 15.28 0.44 6.08
N ARG A 132 14.55 -0.50 5.46
CA ARG A 132 14.76 -0.89 4.06
C ARG A 132 14.48 0.26 3.09
N GLY A 133 13.49 1.09 3.39
CA GLY A 133 13.17 2.31 2.65
C GLY A 133 14.29 3.36 2.71
N LEU A 134 14.97 3.50 3.85
CA LEU A 134 16.12 4.41 3.98
C LEU A 134 17.22 4.10 2.98
N MET A 135 17.45 2.81 2.72
CA MET A 135 18.44 2.30 1.75
C MET A 135 17.93 2.28 0.31
N SER A 136 16.66 2.63 0.08
CA SER A 136 15.98 2.51 -1.21
C SER A 136 15.53 3.86 -1.77
N SER A 137 15.03 3.85 -3.00
CA SER A 137 14.48 5.00 -3.70
C SER A 137 13.13 4.62 -4.31
N ASN A 138 12.11 5.47 -4.14
CA ASN A 138 10.78 5.21 -4.73
C ASN A 138 10.74 5.50 -6.24
N THR A 139 9.59 5.21 -6.85
CA THR A 139 9.34 5.36 -8.29
C THR A 139 8.44 6.54 -8.65
N TYR A 140 8.17 7.46 -7.71
CA TYR A 140 7.25 8.58 -7.93
C TYR A 140 7.85 9.74 -8.74
N ASP A 141 9.19 9.86 -8.78
CA ASP A 141 9.85 10.92 -9.53
C ASP A 141 9.59 10.82 -11.05
N LEU A 142 9.43 11.97 -11.72
CA LEU A 142 9.03 12.03 -13.13
C LEU A 142 9.96 11.21 -14.05
N LYS A 143 11.28 11.31 -13.83
CA LYS A 143 12.28 10.62 -14.65
C LYS A 143 12.11 9.11 -14.58
N THR A 144 11.90 8.57 -13.38
CA THR A 144 11.69 7.13 -13.18
C THR A 144 10.37 6.68 -13.77
N ARG A 145 9.30 7.46 -13.59
CA ARG A 145 7.99 7.14 -14.16
C ARG A 145 8.05 7.03 -15.69
N GLN A 146 8.61 8.03 -16.34
CA GLN A 146 8.84 8.03 -17.79
C GLN A 146 9.72 6.85 -18.24
N TRP A 147 10.76 6.53 -17.46
CA TRP A 147 11.61 5.39 -17.76
C TRP A 147 10.85 4.06 -17.68
N ILE A 148 10.06 3.84 -16.63
CA ILE A 148 9.22 2.64 -16.48
C ILE A 148 8.25 2.51 -17.64
N ASP A 149 7.60 3.60 -18.03
CA ASP A 149 6.60 3.60 -19.11
C ASP A 149 7.22 3.35 -20.48
N ALA A 150 8.43 3.87 -20.72
CA ALA A 150 9.16 3.68 -21.98
C ALA A 150 9.93 2.36 -22.08
N ASN A 151 10.16 1.66 -20.97
CA ASN A 151 11.03 0.47 -20.91
C ASN A 151 10.28 -0.75 -20.35
N GLY A 152 9.02 -0.95 -20.78
CA GLY A 152 8.19 -2.06 -20.31
C GLY A 152 8.82 -3.46 -20.54
N ASP A 153 9.64 -3.60 -21.59
CA ASP A 153 10.33 -4.85 -21.93
C ASP A 153 11.69 -5.02 -21.23
N ALA A 154 12.13 -4.03 -20.44
CA ALA A 154 13.37 -4.14 -19.69
C ALA A 154 13.24 -5.18 -18.57
N PRO A 155 14.31 -5.92 -18.24
CA PRO A 155 14.31 -6.86 -17.13
C PRO A 155 13.99 -6.18 -15.79
N PHE A 156 13.13 -6.81 -14.99
CA PHE A 156 12.74 -6.33 -13.67
C PHE A 156 13.94 -6.11 -12.74
N SER A 157 14.95 -6.98 -12.83
CA SER A 157 16.23 -6.83 -12.13
C SER A 157 16.87 -5.46 -12.32
N GLN A 158 16.72 -4.84 -13.50
CA GLN A 158 17.29 -3.53 -13.78
C GLN A 158 16.63 -2.43 -12.95
N LEU A 159 15.30 -2.45 -12.80
CA LEU A 159 14.59 -1.51 -11.93
C LEU A 159 14.92 -1.78 -10.46
N LYS A 160 14.95 -3.06 -10.06
CA LYS A 160 15.31 -3.50 -8.71
C LYS A 160 16.68 -2.98 -8.29
N GLN A 161 17.71 -3.16 -9.11
CA GLN A 161 19.07 -2.64 -8.85
C GLN A 161 19.12 -1.10 -8.74
N LYS A 162 18.30 -0.39 -9.54
CA LYS A 162 18.27 1.08 -9.51
C LYS A 162 17.57 1.64 -8.26
N LYS A 163 16.64 0.89 -7.65
CA LYS A 163 15.67 1.44 -6.69
C LYS A 163 15.63 0.75 -5.34
N LEU A 164 15.78 -0.57 -5.28
CA LEU A 164 15.69 -1.32 -4.04
C LEU A 164 17.08 -1.46 -3.42
N GLU A 165 17.24 -1.00 -2.18
CA GLU A 165 18.52 -1.09 -1.43
C GLU A 165 19.72 -0.53 -2.21
N ASN A 166 19.45 0.45 -3.07
CA ASN A 166 20.41 0.99 -4.03
C ASN A 166 21.43 1.95 -3.39
N LYS A 167 21.24 2.35 -2.14
CA LYS A 167 22.11 3.27 -1.41
C LYS A 167 23.10 2.50 -0.55
N LYS A 168 24.34 2.99 -0.45
CA LYS A 168 25.40 2.38 0.38
C LYS A 168 25.32 2.79 1.85
N SER A 169 24.76 3.96 2.13
CA SER A 169 24.64 4.51 3.48
C SER A 169 23.42 5.40 3.61
N VAL A 170 22.95 5.58 4.84
CA VAL A 170 21.86 6.50 5.19
C VAL A 170 22.45 7.83 5.61
N PHE A 171 22.05 8.91 4.95
CA PHE A 171 22.40 10.26 5.38
C PHE A 171 21.69 10.61 6.69
N MET A 172 22.46 11.03 7.70
CA MET A 172 21.97 11.43 9.03
C MET A 172 20.98 10.41 9.65
N PRO A 173 21.41 9.17 9.94
CA PRO A 173 20.51 8.08 10.31
C PRO A 173 19.66 8.38 11.55
N TRP A 174 20.21 9.07 12.55
CA TRP A 174 19.48 9.43 13.77
C TRP A 174 18.31 10.40 13.49
N LEU A 175 18.50 11.38 12.59
CA LEU A 175 17.42 12.29 12.16
C LEU A 175 16.34 11.53 11.40
N ARG A 176 16.73 10.58 10.54
CA ARG A 176 15.77 9.74 9.81
C ARG A 176 14.92 8.90 10.76
N TRP A 177 15.50 8.35 11.83
CA TRP A 177 14.73 7.64 12.86
C TRP A 177 13.86 8.59 13.70
N GLY A 178 14.32 9.83 13.96
CA GLY A 178 13.49 10.88 14.57
C GLY A 178 12.28 11.25 13.70
N GLU A 179 12.49 11.40 12.38
CA GLU A 179 11.43 11.59 11.38
C GLU A 179 10.44 10.42 11.39
N PHE A 180 10.93 9.17 11.50
CA PHE A 180 10.04 8.02 11.61
C PHE A 180 9.20 8.03 12.89
N ALA A 181 9.79 8.42 14.03
CA ALA A 181 9.06 8.57 15.28
C ALA A 181 7.96 9.65 15.17
N PHE A 182 8.23 10.74 14.43
CA PHE A 182 7.22 11.74 14.11
C PHE A 182 6.10 11.16 13.22
N TYR A 183 6.44 10.43 12.15
CA TYR A 183 5.44 9.77 11.30
C TYR A 183 4.57 8.78 12.05
N LEU A 184 5.16 7.97 12.95
CA LEU A 184 4.41 7.06 13.79
C LEU A 184 3.47 7.81 14.74
N SER A 185 3.95 8.88 15.39
CA SER A 185 3.12 9.71 16.26
C SER A 185 1.94 10.32 15.50
N ALA A 186 2.18 10.89 14.33
CA ALA A 186 1.15 11.45 13.47
C ALA A 186 0.16 10.38 12.97
N ALA A 187 0.66 9.23 12.55
CA ALA A 187 -0.15 8.09 12.12
C ALA A 187 -1.07 7.58 13.25
N MET A 188 -0.55 7.47 14.47
CA MET A 188 -1.34 7.08 15.64
C MET A 188 -2.40 8.12 16.01
N LEU A 189 -2.10 9.42 15.87
CA LEU A 189 -3.08 10.48 16.07
C LEU A 189 -4.21 10.41 15.04
N ILE A 190 -3.89 10.25 13.76
CA ILE A 190 -4.89 10.07 12.69
C ILE A 190 -5.75 8.84 12.98
N HIS A 191 -5.14 7.74 13.40
CA HIS A 191 -5.86 6.52 13.78
C HIS A 191 -6.82 6.77 14.95
N ALA A 192 -6.37 7.48 15.99
CA ALA A 192 -7.19 7.81 17.14
C ALA A 192 -8.37 8.73 16.76
N ILE A 193 -8.16 9.72 15.89
CA ILE A 193 -9.20 10.68 15.50
C ILE A 193 -10.19 10.08 14.48
N VAL A 194 -9.74 9.19 13.60
CA VAL A 194 -10.59 8.66 12.51
C VAL A 194 -11.16 7.29 12.85
N VAL A 195 -10.32 6.35 13.28
CA VAL A 195 -10.71 4.95 13.45
C VAL A 195 -11.53 4.75 14.72
N ILE A 196 -11.16 5.38 15.84
CA ILE A 196 -11.89 5.22 17.11
C ILE A 196 -13.32 5.76 16.98
N PRO A 197 -13.57 6.98 16.48
CA PRO A 197 -14.94 7.45 16.27
C PRO A 197 -15.72 6.63 15.25
N ALA A 198 -15.08 6.19 14.15
CA ALA A 198 -15.73 5.33 13.17
C ALA A 198 -16.13 3.96 13.75
N LEU A 199 -15.29 3.39 14.62
CA LEU A 199 -15.60 2.16 15.34
C LEU A 199 -16.74 2.35 16.33
N ILE A 200 -16.72 3.44 17.11
CA ILE A 200 -17.79 3.77 18.06
C ILE A 200 -19.11 3.95 17.32
N LEU A 201 -19.12 4.75 16.24
CA LEU A 201 -20.31 4.97 15.43
C LEU A 201 -20.83 3.66 14.83
N ARG A 202 -19.94 2.81 14.30
CA ARG A 202 -20.33 1.47 13.81
C ARG A 202 -20.96 0.64 14.93
N ILE A 203 -20.32 0.53 16.10
CA ILE A 203 -20.85 -0.25 17.22
C ILE A 203 -22.24 0.27 17.63
N ILE A 204 -22.41 1.58 17.77
CA ILE A 204 -23.70 2.20 18.11
C ILE A 204 -24.76 1.90 17.05
N SER A 205 -24.45 2.10 15.76
CA SER A 205 -25.39 1.83 14.66
C SER A 205 -25.86 0.38 14.63
N TYR A 206 -24.95 -0.58 14.81
CA TYR A 206 -25.31 -2.01 14.80
C TYR A 206 -26.08 -2.43 16.06
N LEU A 207 -25.75 -1.85 17.23
CA LEU A 207 -26.55 -2.05 18.45
C LEU A 207 -27.98 -1.53 18.27
N LEU A 208 -28.14 -0.36 17.63
CA LEU A 208 -29.47 0.21 17.31
C LEU A 208 -30.22 -0.60 16.24
N ALA A 209 -29.51 -1.30 15.36
CA ALA A 209 -30.09 -2.14 14.30
C ALA A 209 -30.44 -3.57 14.77
N GLY A 210 -30.06 -3.98 15.98
CA GLY A 210 -30.34 -5.32 16.52
C GLY A 210 -29.49 -6.46 15.91
N GLU A 211 -28.40 -6.12 15.22
CA GLU A 211 -27.52 -7.08 14.53
C GLU A 211 -26.53 -7.76 15.49
N PRO A 212 -26.17 -9.05 15.29
CA PRO A 212 -25.29 -9.78 16.20
C PRO A 212 -23.85 -9.24 16.19
N PHE A 213 -23.25 -9.12 17.38
CA PHE A 213 -21.93 -8.50 17.63
C PHE A 213 -20.77 -9.04 16.76
N ILE A 214 -20.86 -10.29 16.30
CA ILE A 214 -19.87 -10.93 15.43
C ILE A 214 -19.82 -10.30 14.02
N GLU A 215 -20.94 -9.79 13.50
CA GLU A 215 -21.00 -9.03 12.24
C GLU A 215 -20.35 -7.64 12.39
N ILE A 216 -20.40 -7.06 13.59
CA ILE A 216 -19.90 -5.73 13.93
C ILE A 216 -18.36 -5.66 13.86
N ILE A 217 -17.67 -6.72 14.26
CA ILE A 217 -16.20 -6.74 14.34
C ILE A 217 -15.58 -7.30 13.05
N LYS A 218 -16.36 -8.00 12.22
CA LYS A 218 -15.84 -8.60 10.99
C LYS A 218 -15.34 -7.48 10.06
N PRO A 219 -14.06 -7.51 9.63
CA PRO A 219 -13.57 -6.56 8.65
C PRO A 219 -14.35 -6.79 7.35
N ALA A 220 -14.91 -5.71 6.79
CA ALA A 220 -15.54 -5.77 5.49
C ALA A 220 -14.54 -6.34 4.48
N LYS A 221 -14.98 -7.35 3.71
CA LYS A 221 -14.19 -7.89 2.61
C LYS A 221 -14.17 -6.83 1.52
N ARG A 222 -12.99 -6.42 1.04
CA ARG A 222 -12.89 -5.59 -0.17
C ARG A 222 -13.56 -6.34 -1.32
N SER A 223 -14.58 -5.73 -1.93
CA SER A 223 -15.29 -6.26 -3.10
C SER A 223 -14.81 -5.64 -4.42
N ASP A 224 -13.98 -4.60 -4.34
CA ASP A 224 -13.24 -3.94 -5.44
C ASP A 224 -12.05 -4.78 -5.97
N LEU A 225 -11.85 -5.97 -5.42
CA LEU A 225 -10.86 -6.96 -5.84
C LEU A 225 -11.51 -8.18 -6.50
N TYR A 226 -12.69 -8.01 -7.10
CA TYR A 226 -13.39 -9.04 -7.89
C TYR A 226 -13.73 -8.51 -9.27
#